data_AF-A0AAU9XKY8-F1
#
_entry.id   AF-A0AAU9XKY8-F1
#
_cell.length_a   1.000
_cell.length_b   1.000
_cell.length_c   1.000
_cell.angle_alpha   90.00
_cell.angle_beta   90.00
_cell.angle_gamma   90.00
#
_symmetry.space_group_name_H-M   'P 1'
#
loop_
_entity.id
_entity.type
_entity.pdbx_description
1 polymer ?
#
loop_
_entity_poly.entity_id
_entity_poly.type
_entity_poly.pdbx_seq_one_letter_code
_entity_poly.pdbx_strand_id
1 'polypeptide(L)'
;MLLCAPLGTIFRLLLHPNRVSPNTRRAVSLFWGTALTWFCFEWQTLILISFSSICYILTWLLNPSLVHKYVLIVSMGFMSVAHLYRQITDYGGYTLDFTGPLMVLVQKITYVAFSVHDGLGRDDSKLTEEQRKCRLEKVPSLLEYFSYLFHYSTILVGPVCTFKDF
;
A
#
# COMPACT_ATOMS: atom_id res chain seq x y z
N MET A 1 4.71 -15.57 -7.95
CA MET A 1 4.05 -16.32 -6.85
C MET A 1 4.88 -17.46 -6.28
N LEU A 2 5.63 -18.24 -7.08
CA LEU A 2 6.41 -19.39 -6.56
C LEU A 2 7.47 -19.01 -5.50
N LEU A 3 8.07 -17.82 -5.58
CA LEU A 3 9.02 -17.32 -4.56
C LEU A 3 8.35 -16.95 -3.22
N CYS A 4 7.06 -16.55 -3.24
CA CYS A 4 6.35 -16.11 -2.04
C CYS A 4 5.98 -17.29 -1.12
N ALA A 5 5.78 -18.49 -1.67
CA ALA A 5 5.43 -19.69 -0.90
C ALA A 5 6.54 -20.17 0.07
N PRO A 6 7.81 -20.33 -0.35
CA PRO A 6 8.89 -20.67 0.57
C PRO A 6 9.18 -19.52 1.54
N LEU A 7 9.17 -18.26 1.07
CA LEU A 7 9.31 -17.09 1.94
C LEU A 7 8.22 -17.05 3.02
N GLY A 8 6.96 -17.32 2.68
CA GLY A 8 5.85 -17.37 3.63
C GLY A 8 5.97 -18.52 4.63
N THR A 9 6.48 -19.68 4.21
CA THR A 9 6.73 -20.82 5.10
C THR A 9 7.84 -20.51 6.09
N ILE A 10 8.96 -19.95 5.61
CA ILE A 10 10.07 -19.48 6.45
C ILE A 10 9.60 -18.40 7.41
N PHE A 11 8.82 -17.42 6.94
CA PHE A 11 8.25 -16.35 7.76
C PHE A 11 7.37 -16.90 8.87
N ARG A 12 6.53 -17.92 8.59
CA ARG A 12 5.67 -18.54 9.60
C ARG A 12 6.46 -19.35 10.63
N LEU A 13 7.51 -20.05 10.21
CA LEU A 13 8.33 -20.89 11.09
C LEU A 13 9.28 -20.06 11.96
N LEU A 14 9.98 -19.08 11.38
CA LEU A 14 10.98 -18.27 12.08
C LEU A 14 10.38 -17.07 12.82
N LEU A 15 9.37 -16.43 12.24
CA LEU A 15 8.77 -15.19 12.74
C LEU A 15 7.34 -15.42 13.26
N HIS A 16 7.17 -16.50 14.02
CA HIS A 16 5.89 -16.82 14.64
C HIS A 16 5.43 -15.66 15.56
N PRO A 17 4.14 -15.26 15.54
CA PRO A 17 3.63 -14.12 16.33
C PRO A 17 3.97 -14.18 17.82
N ASN A 18 4.03 -15.38 18.39
CA ASN A 18 4.33 -15.59 19.81
C ASN A 18 5.83 -15.43 20.15
N ARG A 19 6.72 -15.37 19.15
CA ARG A 19 8.18 -15.33 19.35
C ARG A 19 8.82 -14.01 18.95
N VAL A 20 8.15 -13.22 18.10
CA VAL A 20 8.75 -12.03 17.47
C VAL A 20 7.78 -10.86 17.53
N SER A 21 8.33 -9.66 17.78
CA SER A 21 7.53 -8.43 17.85
C SER A 21 6.82 -8.11 16.52
N PRO A 22 5.65 -7.45 16.55
CA PRO A 22 4.96 -7.01 15.34
C PRO A 22 5.82 -6.10 14.44
N ASN A 23 6.63 -5.22 15.04
CA ASN A 23 7.49 -4.30 14.30
C ASN A 23 8.60 -5.04 13.54
N THR A 24 9.19 -6.08 14.13
CA THR A 24 10.19 -6.92 13.45
C THR A 24 9.56 -7.64 12.26
N ARG A 25 8.34 -8.18 12.42
CA ARG A 25 7.61 -8.84 11.33
C ARG A 25 7.34 -7.87 10.18
N ARG A 26 6.85 -6.66 10.49
CA ARG A 26 6.63 -5.58 9.51
C ARG A 26 7.91 -5.17 8.78
N ALA A 27 9.02 -5.01 9.51
CA ALA A 27 10.31 -4.65 8.94
C ALA A 27 10.84 -5.74 7.98
N VAL A 28 10.73 -7.01 8.35
CA VAL A 28 11.15 -8.13 7.48
C VAL A 28 10.25 -8.23 6.25
N SER A 29 8.93 -8.09 6.40
CA SER A 29 8.01 -8.10 5.26
C SER A 29 8.26 -6.94 4.30
N LEU A 30 8.53 -5.75 4.83
CA LEU A 30 8.90 -4.56 4.05
C LEU A 30 10.21 -4.80 3.30
N PHE A 31 11.25 -5.27 3.99
CA PHE A 31 12.54 -5.56 3.37
C PHE A 31 12.40 -6.51 2.17
N TRP A 32 11.73 -7.65 2.36
CA TRP A 32 11.55 -8.62 1.27
C TRP A 32 10.66 -8.10 0.15
N GLY A 33 9.58 -7.37 0.47
CA GLY A 33 8.72 -6.83 -0.57
C GLY A 33 9.39 -5.75 -1.39
N THR A 34 10.13 -4.82 -0.75
CA THR A 34 10.93 -3.83 -1.47
C THR A 34 12.04 -4.48 -2.29
N ALA A 35 12.72 -5.51 -1.77
CA ALA A 35 13.73 -6.26 -2.52
C ALA A 35 13.14 -6.96 -3.76
N LEU A 36 11.95 -7.55 -3.64
CA LEU A 36 11.23 -8.15 -4.77
C LEU A 36 10.82 -7.10 -5.80
N THR A 37 10.30 -5.95 -5.35
CA THR A 37 9.94 -4.85 -6.27
C THR A 37 11.19 -4.34 -7.00
N TRP A 38 12.30 -4.15 -6.29
CA TRP A 38 13.58 -3.74 -6.89
C TRP A 38 14.08 -4.77 -7.91
N PHE A 39 14.00 -6.07 -7.60
CA PHE A 39 14.39 -7.12 -8.53
C PHE A 39 13.54 -7.12 -9.81
N CYS A 40 12.25 -6.81 -9.71
CA CYS A 40 11.34 -6.82 -10.87
C CYS A 40 11.38 -5.54 -11.71
N PHE A 41 11.57 -4.36 -11.08
CA PHE A 41 11.36 -3.05 -11.73
C PHE A 41 12.54 -2.09 -11.59
N GLU A 42 13.61 -2.50 -10.91
CA GLU A 42 14.85 -1.74 -10.73
C GLU A 42 14.59 -0.29 -10.28
N TRP A 43 15.16 0.69 -10.98
CA TRP A 43 15.02 2.13 -10.71
C TRP A 43 13.58 2.63 -10.65
N GLN A 44 12.65 1.99 -11.36
CA GLN A 44 11.24 2.38 -11.32
C GLN A 44 10.61 2.14 -9.93
N THR A 45 11.23 1.29 -9.10
CA THR A 45 10.87 1.13 -7.68
C THR A 45 10.96 2.45 -6.90
N LEU A 46 11.90 3.33 -7.26
CA LEU A 46 12.02 4.63 -6.61
C LEU A 46 10.80 5.52 -6.90
N ILE A 47 10.17 5.38 -8.07
CA ILE A 47 8.93 6.08 -8.41
C ILE A 47 7.81 5.63 -7.46
N LEU A 48 7.69 4.31 -7.24
CA LEU A 48 6.69 3.73 -6.33
C LEU A 48 6.90 4.19 -4.88
N ILE A 49 8.14 4.20 -4.40
CA ILE A 49 8.49 4.67 -3.05
C ILE A 49 8.21 6.18 -2.92
N SER A 50 8.59 6.98 -3.92
CA SER A 50 8.37 8.43 -3.92
C SER A 50 6.88 8.76 -3.92
N PHE A 51 6.10 8.13 -4.80
CA PHE A 51 4.65 8.27 -4.87
C PHE A 51 3.97 7.89 -3.54
N SER A 52 4.37 6.75 -2.96
CA SER A 52 3.86 6.30 -1.65
C SER A 52 4.20 7.29 -0.53
N SER A 53 5.42 7.86 -0.55
CA SER A 53 5.87 8.86 0.42
C SER A 53 5.06 10.15 0.33
N ILE A 54 4.80 10.65 -0.88
CA ILE A 54 3.96 11.83 -1.12
C ILE A 54 2.55 11.59 -0.57
N CYS A 55 1.95 10.44 -0.86
CA CYS A 55 0.62 10.10 -0.36
C CYS A 55 0.56 9.97 1.16
N TYR A 56 1.61 9.41 1.79
CA TYR A 56 1.74 9.36 3.24
C TYR A 56 1.80 10.76 3.86
N ILE A 57 2.63 11.64 3.30
CA ILE A 57 2.76 13.03 3.75
C ILE A 57 1.41 13.75 3.64
N LEU A 58 0.69 13.60 2.52
CA LEU A 58 -0.66 14.14 2.37
C LEU A 58 -1.62 13.58 3.42
N THR A 59 -1.53 12.28 3.70
CA THR A 59 -2.37 11.64 4.72
C THR A 59 -2.12 12.19 6.12
N TRP A 60 -0.87 12.55 6.42
CA TRP A 60 -0.48 13.09 7.72
C TRP A 60 -0.75 14.60 7.87
N LEU A 61 -0.59 15.38 6.79
CA LEU A 61 -0.72 16.85 6.83
C LEU A 61 -2.16 17.35 6.65
N LEU A 62 -2.99 16.65 5.86
CA LEU A 62 -4.31 17.14 5.52
C LEU A 62 -5.32 16.93 6.65
N ASN A 63 -6.34 17.79 6.67
CA ASN A 63 -7.46 17.64 7.59
C ASN A 63 -8.16 16.28 7.37
N PRO A 64 -8.43 15.49 8.43
CA PRO A 64 -9.10 14.19 8.32
C PRO A 64 -10.43 14.17 7.56
N SER A 65 -11.17 15.29 7.54
CA SER A 65 -12.42 15.41 6.79
C SER A 65 -12.24 15.46 5.27
N LEU A 66 -11.03 15.80 4.81
CA LEU A 66 -10.72 16.01 3.39
C LEU A 66 -9.69 15.02 2.83
N VAL A 67 -8.91 14.37 3.70
CA VAL A 67 -7.76 13.52 3.34
C VAL A 67 -8.06 12.50 2.24
N HIS A 68 -9.16 11.74 2.36
CA HIS A 68 -9.56 10.73 1.40
C HIS A 68 -9.77 11.28 -0.02
N LYS A 69 -10.33 12.49 -0.16
CA LYS A 69 -10.59 13.11 -1.47
C LYS A 69 -9.29 13.49 -2.15
N TYR A 70 -8.41 14.18 -1.43
CA TYR A 70 -7.13 14.63 -1.97
C TYR A 70 -6.22 13.46 -2.32
N VAL A 71 -6.08 12.48 -1.41
CA VAL A 71 -5.26 11.29 -1.67
C VAL A 71 -5.83 10.48 -2.84
N LEU A 72 -7.16 10.35 -2.96
CA LEU A 72 -7.80 9.69 -4.11
C LEU A 72 -7.50 10.41 -5.42
N ILE A 73 -7.70 11.73 -5.47
CA ILE A 73 -7.46 12.53 -6.68
C ILE A 73 -5.99 12.45 -7.11
N VAL A 74 -5.06 12.62 -6.17
CA VAL A 74 -3.62 12.52 -6.45
C VAL A 74 -3.25 11.11 -6.93
N SER A 75 -3.76 10.08 -6.27
CA SER A 75 -3.43 8.69 -6.60
C SER A 75 -3.98 8.26 -7.95
N MET A 76 -5.26 8.53 -8.21
CA MET A 76 -5.91 8.22 -9.48
C MET A 76 -5.33 9.06 -10.62
N GLY A 77 -5.02 10.34 -10.36
CA GLY A 77 -4.40 11.23 -11.33
C GLY A 77 -3.01 10.77 -11.74
N PHE A 78 -2.14 10.45 -10.78
CA PHE A 78 -0.81 9.93 -11.06
C PHE A 78 -0.85 8.62 -11.84
N MET A 79 -1.71 7.66 -11.44
CA MET A 79 -1.87 6.40 -12.17
C MET A 79 -2.41 6.63 -13.58
N SER A 80 -3.38 7.53 -13.77
CA SER A 80 -3.94 7.84 -15.08
C SER A 80 -2.88 8.42 -16.01
N VAL A 81 -2.06 9.37 -15.52
CA VAL A 81 -0.95 9.93 -16.30
C VAL A 81 0.07 8.85 -16.66
N ALA A 82 0.42 7.95 -15.74
CA ALA A 82 1.35 6.86 -16.01
C ALA A 82 0.83 5.89 -17.09
N HIS A 83 -0.45 5.50 -17.01
CA HIS A 83 -1.05 4.63 -18.03
C HIS A 83 -1.24 5.33 -19.37
N LEU A 84 -1.61 6.62 -19.40
CA LEU A 84 -1.69 7.40 -20.63
C LEU A 84 -0.31 7.54 -21.29
N TYR A 85 0.72 7.84 -20.50
CA TYR A 85 2.10 7.89 -21.00
C TYR A 85 2.52 6.56 -21.61
N ARG A 86 2.26 5.44 -20.93
CA ARG A 86 2.50 4.09 -21.44
C ARG A 86 1.72 3.82 -22.73
N GLN A 87 0.44 4.20 -22.80
CA GLN A 87 -0.38 4.01 -23.99
C GLN A 87 0.15 4.78 -25.20
N ILE A 88 0.75 5.95 -24.98
CA ILE A 88 1.33 6.77 -26.07
C ILE A 88 2.71 6.23 -26.50
N THR A 89 3.51 5.72 -25.55
CA THR A 89 4.92 5.35 -25.79
C THR A 89 5.12 3.86 -26.14
N ASP A 90 4.27 2.98 -25.63
CA ASP A 90 4.36 1.52 -25.80
C ASP A 90 2.97 0.92 -26.03
N TYR A 91 2.28 1.40 -27.08
CA TYR A 91 0.94 0.95 -27.41
C TYR A 91 0.93 -0.54 -27.81
N GLY A 92 0.22 -1.37 -27.04
CA GLY A 92 0.15 -2.81 -27.27
C GLY A 92 1.41 -3.58 -26.86
N GLY A 93 2.35 -2.93 -26.17
CA GLY A 93 3.55 -3.57 -25.65
C GLY A 93 3.26 -4.50 -24.48
N TYR A 94 4.01 -5.60 -24.43
CA TYR A 94 3.95 -6.62 -23.37
C TYR A 94 5.00 -6.40 -22.27
N THR A 95 5.67 -5.24 -22.27
CA THR A 95 6.67 -4.90 -21.25
C THR A 95 6.01 -4.75 -19.89
N LEU A 96 6.54 -5.39 -18.85
CA LEU A 96 6.08 -5.13 -17.48
C LEU A 96 6.86 -3.94 -16.93
N ASP A 97 6.15 -2.92 -16.46
CA ASP A 97 6.71 -1.74 -15.81
C ASP A 97 6.05 -1.49 -14.45
N PHE A 98 6.52 -0.44 -13.77
CA PHE A 98 6.02 -0.03 -12.46
C PHE A 98 4.51 0.29 -12.44
N THR A 99 3.84 0.45 -13.59
CA THR A 99 2.40 0.73 -13.59
C THR A 99 1.60 -0.43 -13.03
N GLY A 100 2.09 -1.68 -13.15
CA GLY A 100 1.48 -2.86 -12.52
C GLY A 100 1.37 -2.76 -10.99
N PRO A 101 2.49 -2.69 -10.24
CA PRO A 101 2.45 -2.52 -8.79
C PRO A 101 1.86 -1.16 -8.37
N LEU A 102 1.93 -0.12 -9.22
CA LEU A 102 1.27 1.16 -8.94
C LEU A 102 -0.24 1.01 -8.78
N MET A 103 -0.90 0.15 -9.57
CA MET A 103 -2.33 -0.14 -9.41
C MET A 103 -2.65 -0.67 -8.01
N VAL A 104 -1.87 -1.63 -7.52
CA VAL A 104 -2.03 -2.21 -6.18
C VAL A 104 -1.76 -1.16 -5.09
N LEU A 105 -0.74 -0.33 -5.28
CA LEU A 105 -0.43 0.74 -4.33
C LEU A 105 -1.56 1.75 -4.24
N VAL A 106 -2.13 2.22 -5.35
CA VAL A 106 -3.24 3.18 -5.32
C VAL A 106 -4.44 2.60 -4.58
N GLN A 107 -4.80 1.34 -4.82
CA GLN A 107 -5.89 0.70 -4.08
C GLN A 107 -5.62 0.71 -2.57
N LYS A 108 -4.40 0.35 -2.15
CA LYS A 108 -4.01 0.28 -0.73
C LYS A 108 -3.90 1.66 -0.07
N ILE A 109 -3.33 2.64 -0.78
CA ILE A 109 -3.15 4.01 -0.32
C ILE A 109 -4.50 4.69 -0.15
N THR A 110 -5.37 4.58 -1.14
CA THR A 110 -6.71 5.17 -1.06
C THR A 110 -7.52 4.50 0.04
N TYR A 111 -7.42 3.18 0.18
CA TYR A 111 -8.03 2.46 1.29
C TYR A 111 -7.60 3.03 2.65
N VAL A 112 -6.30 3.21 2.89
CA VAL A 112 -5.79 3.83 4.13
C VAL A 112 -6.37 5.23 4.32
N ALA A 113 -6.39 6.06 3.28
CA ALA A 113 -6.91 7.43 3.39
C ALA A 113 -8.42 7.47 3.72
N PHE A 114 -9.21 6.56 3.16
CA PHE A 114 -10.62 6.41 3.51
C PHE A 114 -10.79 5.92 4.95
N SER A 115 -10.01 4.92 5.39
CA SER A 115 -10.07 4.45 6.78
C SER A 115 -9.65 5.51 7.79
N VAL A 116 -8.67 6.36 7.46
CA VAL A 116 -8.28 7.53 8.27
C VAL A 116 -9.43 8.55 8.31
N HIS A 117 -10.07 8.85 7.18
CA HIS A 117 -11.23 9.74 7.17
C HIS A 117 -12.37 9.19 8.04
N ASP A 118 -12.71 7.91 7.90
CA ASP A 118 -13.78 7.30 8.68
C ASP A 118 -13.49 7.31 10.18
N GLY A 119 -12.23 7.18 10.60
CA GLY A 119 -11.86 7.14 12.03
C GLY A 119 -11.61 8.51 12.67
N LEU A 120 -11.15 9.50 11.90
CA LEU A 120 -10.73 10.80 12.44
C LEU A 120 -11.56 11.99 11.95
N GLY A 121 -12.28 11.85 10.82
CA GLY A 121 -13.01 12.93 10.16
C GLY A 121 -14.52 12.72 10.09
N ARG A 122 -15.06 11.63 10.66
CA ARG A 122 -16.49 11.32 10.68
C ARG A 122 -16.93 10.94 12.08
N ASP A 123 -18.21 11.17 12.35
CA ASP A 123 -18.88 10.71 13.55
C ASP A 123 -19.19 9.20 13.45
N ASP A 124 -18.89 8.43 14.50
CA ASP A 124 -19.05 6.97 14.53
C ASP A 124 -20.51 6.51 14.31
N SER A 125 -21.50 7.33 14.70
CA SER A 125 -22.92 7.05 14.47
C SER A 125 -23.30 7.06 12.99
N LYS A 126 -22.50 7.73 12.15
CA LYS A 126 -22.72 7.84 10.70
C LYS A 126 -21.96 6.80 9.89
N LEU A 127 -21.19 5.93 10.55
CA LEU A 127 -20.44 4.86 9.90
C LEU A 127 -21.31 3.62 9.73
N THR A 128 -21.17 2.95 8.59
CA THR A 128 -21.68 1.58 8.43
C THR A 128 -20.88 0.62 9.33
N GLU A 129 -21.39 -0.58 9.59
CA GLU A 129 -20.67 -1.56 10.42
C GLU A 129 -19.28 -1.89 9.85
N GLU A 130 -19.16 -2.03 8.53
CA GLU A 130 -17.89 -2.34 7.87
C GLU A 130 -16.90 -1.16 7.93
N GLN A 131 -17.37 0.08 7.74
CA GLN A 131 -16.56 1.28 7.94
C GLN A 131 -16.07 1.36 9.39
N ARG A 132 -16.97 1.12 10.34
CA ARG A 132 -16.64 1.12 11.77
C ARG A 132 -15.58 0.06 12.08
N LYS A 133 -15.67 -1.14 11.51
CA LYS A 133 -14.65 -2.18 11.67
C LYS A 133 -13.30 -1.74 11.11
N CYS A 134 -13.27 -1.14 9.93
CA CYS A 134 -12.03 -0.84 9.20
C CYS A 134 -11.43 0.56 9.46
N ARG A 135 -12.10 1.40 10.24
CA ARG A 135 -11.64 2.77 10.54
C ARG A 135 -10.30 2.78 11.28
N LEU A 136 -9.51 3.81 11.03
CA LEU A 136 -8.24 4.05 11.72
C LEU A 136 -8.37 5.23 12.67
N GLU A 137 -8.16 4.95 13.96
CA GLU A 137 -8.23 5.94 15.04
C GLU A 137 -6.99 6.82 15.15
N LYS A 138 -5.97 6.54 14.31
CA LYS A 138 -4.76 7.36 14.16
C LYS A 138 -4.17 7.12 12.78
N VAL A 139 -3.41 8.10 12.29
CA VAL A 139 -2.57 7.90 11.09
C VAL A 139 -1.54 6.81 11.40
N PRO A 140 -1.36 5.79 10.53
CA PRO A 140 -0.36 4.76 10.76
C PRO A 140 1.05 5.32 10.84
N SER A 141 1.94 4.65 11.57
CA SER A 141 3.37 4.97 11.51
C SER A 141 3.95 4.66 10.12
N LEU A 142 5.09 5.27 9.80
CA LEU A 142 5.81 5.00 8.55
C LEU A 142 6.06 3.50 8.33
N LEU A 143 6.52 2.79 9.37
CA LEU A 143 6.78 1.36 9.27
C LEU A 143 5.50 0.57 8.98
N GLU A 144 4.39 0.90 9.64
CA GLU A 144 3.09 0.26 9.40
C GLU A 144 2.59 0.50 7.98
N TYR A 145 2.64 1.75 7.54
CA TYR A 145 2.20 2.15 6.21
C TYR A 145 3.02 1.47 5.11
N PHE A 146 4.35 1.59 5.16
CA PHE A 146 5.20 1.00 4.12
C PHE A 146 5.21 -0.52 4.15
N SER A 147 5.20 -1.14 5.34
CA SER A 147 5.11 -2.60 5.44
C SER A 147 3.80 -3.15 4.91
N TYR A 148 2.70 -2.42 5.09
CA TYR A 148 1.43 -2.74 4.46
C TYR A 148 1.58 -2.63 2.95
N LEU A 149 1.94 -1.46 2.42
CA LEU A 149 2.04 -1.19 0.98
C LEU A 149 2.95 -2.20 0.25
N PHE A 150 4.19 -2.32 0.70
CA PHE A 150 5.24 -3.17 0.13
C PHE A 150 5.28 -4.54 0.81
N HIS A 151 4.15 -5.10 1.22
CA HIS A 151 4.15 -6.46 1.74
C HIS A 151 4.51 -7.47 0.62
N TYR A 152 5.54 -8.29 0.85
CA TYR A 152 6.11 -9.22 -0.14
C TYR A 152 5.11 -10.15 -0.84
N SER A 153 4.02 -10.51 -0.17
CA SER A 153 2.98 -11.38 -0.76
C SER A 153 1.98 -10.65 -1.63
N THR A 154 1.89 -9.32 -1.55
CA THR A 154 0.83 -8.55 -2.22
C THR A 154 1.27 -7.47 -3.19
N ILE A 155 2.50 -6.97 -3.08
CA ILE A 155 2.96 -5.81 -3.85
C ILE A 155 2.93 -5.99 -5.38
N LEU A 156 3.11 -7.22 -5.89
CA LEU A 156 3.15 -7.48 -7.33
C LEU A 156 1.75 -7.69 -7.94
N VAL A 157 0.99 -8.67 -7.43
CA VAL A 157 -0.36 -9.05 -7.93
C VAL A 157 -1.18 -9.68 -6.78
N GLY A 158 -1.14 -9.11 -5.57
CA GLY A 158 -1.90 -9.65 -4.45
C GLY A 158 -3.30 -9.08 -4.35
N PRO A 159 -4.25 -9.82 -3.73
CA PRO A 159 -5.49 -9.22 -3.29
C PRO A 159 -5.19 -8.14 -2.23
N VAL A 160 -5.97 -7.06 -2.27
CA VAL A 160 -5.89 -6.02 -1.25
C VAL A 160 -6.65 -6.48 -0.02
N CYS A 161 -5.94 -6.67 1.09
CA CYS A 161 -6.54 -6.87 2.41
C CYS A 161 -6.76 -5.52 3.08
N THR A 162 -7.61 -5.46 4.12
CA THR A 162 -7.80 -4.21 4.86
C THR A 162 -6.53 -3.88 5.66
N PHE A 163 -6.33 -2.59 5.97
CA PHE A 163 -5.20 -2.17 6.82
C PHE A 163 -5.29 -2.74 8.24
N LYS A 164 -6.50 -3.03 8.74
CA LYS A 164 -6.70 -3.53 10.10
C LYS A 164 -6.51 -5.04 10.21
N ASP A 165 -6.79 -5.78 9.14
CA ASP A 165 -6.52 -7.22 9.06
C ASP A 165 -5.03 -7.52 8.82
N PHE A 166 -4.26 -6.51 8.41
CA PHE A 166 -2.81 -6.56 8.21
C PHE A 166 -2.02 -6.46 9.53
#